data_AF-A0A4R8FJ12-F1
#
_entry.id   AF-A0A4R8FJ12-F1
#
_cell.length_a   1.000
_cell.length_b   1.000
_cell.length_c   1.000
_cell.angle_alpha   90.00
_cell.angle_beta   90.00
_cell.angle_gamma   90.00
#
_symmetry.space_group_name_H-M   'P 1'
#
loop_
_entity.id
_entity.type
_entity.pdbx_description
1 polymer ?
#
loop_
_entity_poly.entity_id
_entity_poly.type
_entity_poly.pdbx_seq_one_letter_code
_entity_poly.pdbx_strand_id
1 'polypeptide(L)'
;MARRREIRPGEATLWLGVLLDAAFDPTSKTLNLARSAEIASQAAQDQGMTGALRLTARDGQSQLLALASDFVNYPEEYGDRRRAELLLGWVERWMQPEDWARLQARVRKRRSHQMLF
;
A
#
# COMPACT_ATOMS: atom_id res chain seq x y z
N MET A 1 -7.87 -1.46 20.03
CA MET A 1 -8.14 -0.27 19.19
C MET A 1 -7.03 -0.18 18.15
N ALA A 2 -7.27 -0.63 16.91
CA ALA A 2 -6.29 -0.49 15.84
C ALA A 2 -6.10 1.01 15.54
N ARG A 3 -4.86 1.49 15.65
CA ARG A 3 -4.52 2.90 15.42
C ARG A 3 -4.95 3.26 13.98
N ARG A 4 -5.71 4.34 13.80
CA ARG A 4 -6.16 4.79 12.47
C ARG A 4 -4.93 5.02 11.59
N ARG A 5 -4.86 4.33 10.46
CA ARG A 5 -3.79 4.51 9.47
C ARG A 5 -4.01 5.85 8.78
N GLU A 6 -2.94 6.57 8.52
CA GLU A 6 -3.00 7.90 7.90
C GLU A 6 -1.76 8.10 7.04
N ILE A 7 -1.99 8.58 5.82
CA ILE A 7 -0.95 9.06 4.90
C ILE A 7 -1.16 10.56 4.74
N ARG A 8 -0.14 11.35 5.08
CA ARG A 8 -0.21 12.81 4.90
C ARG A 8 -0.14 13.15 3.40
N PRO A 9 -0.93 14.11 2.90
CA PRO A 9 -0.91 14.51 1.49
C PRO A 9 0.50 14.76 0.95
N GLY A 10 1.31 15.58 1.63
CA GLY A 10 2.69 15.88 1.20
C GLY A 10 3.67 14.70 1.31
N GLU A 11 3.26 13.56 1.87
CA GLU A 11 4.07 12.34 1.93
C GLU A 11 3.62 11.29 0.89
N ALA A 12 2.60 11.57 0.07
CA ALA A 12 2.03 10.59 -0.86
C ALA A 12 3.08 9.99 -1.81
N THR A 13 3.96 10.82 -2.38
CA THR A 13 5.04 10.36 -3.27
C THR A 13 6.07 9.51 -2.52
N LEU A 14 6.42 9.87 -1.28
CA LEU A 14 7.34 9.08 -0.45
C LEU A 14 6.74 7.72 -0.11
N TRP A 15 5.46 7.70 0.23
CA TRP A 15 4.70 6.46 0.48
C TRP A 15 4.66 5.59 -0.76
N LEU A 16 4.33 6.14 -1.93
CA LEU A 16 4.32 5.38 -3.18
C LEU A 16 5.67 4.68 -3.42
N GLY A 17 6.79 5.40 -3.28
CA GLY A 17 8.12 4.79 -3.45
C GLY A 17 8.40 3.67 -2.44
N VAL A 18 8.08 3.88 -1.15
CA VAL A 18 8.26 2.85 -0.12
C VAL A 18 7.38 1.61 -0.37
N LEU A 19 6.16 1.82 -0.85
CA LEU A 19 5.23 0.73 -1.19
C LEU A 19 5.72 -0.06 -2.41
N LEU A 20 6.18 0.63 -3.45
CA LEU A 20 6.74 -0.01 -4.64
C LEU A 20 7.98 -0.83 -4.28
N ASP A 21 8.92 -0.26 -3.51
CA ASP A 21 10.07 -1.01 -3.03
C ASP A 21 9.64 -2.24 -2.22
N ALA A 22 8.67 -2.08 -1.31
CA ALA A 22 8.23 -3.18 -0.46
C ALA A 22 7.50 -4.29 -1.23
N ALA A 23 6.78 -3.95 -2.31
CA ALA A 23 5.96 -4.88 -3.08
C ALA A 23 6.73 -5.60 -4.19
N PHE A 24 7.78 -4.97 -4.74
CA PHE A 24 8.52 -5.48 -5.90
C PHE A 24 9.95 -5.91 -5.61
N ASP A 25 10.55 -5.51 -4.49
CA ASP A 25 11.87 -6.01 -4.09
C ASP A 25 11.75 -7.44 -3.54
N PRO A 26 12.29 -8.47 -4.23
CA PRO A 26 12.20 -9.86 -3.80
C PRO A 26 12.96 -10.13 -2.49
N THR A 27 13.86 -9.23 -2.08
CA THR A 27 14.61 -9.34 -0.82
C THR A 27 13.88 -8.70 0.36
N SER A 28 12.86 -7.88 0.08
CA SER A 28 12.12 -7.14 1.08
C SER A 28 11.11 -8.02 1.80
N LYS A 29 11.29 -8.21 3.10
CA LYS A 29 10.36 -8.95 3.98
C LYS A 29 9.38 -8.03 4.71
N THR A 30 9.22 -6.79 4.26
CA THR A 30 8.42 -5.78 4.98
C THR A 30 6.95 -5.76 4.63
N LEU A 31 6.55 -6.45 3.55
CA LEU A 31 5.17 -6.56 3.12
C LEU A 31 4.93 -7.97 2.60
N ASN A 32 3.94 -8.67 3.14
CA ASN A 32 3.57 -10.00 2.66
C ASN A 32 2.21 -9.97 1.95
N LEU A 33 2.23 -9.61 0.67
CA LEU A 33 1.03 -9.56 -0.16
C LEU A 33 0.35 -10.91 -0.32
N ALA A 34 1.12 -12.01 -0.35
CA ALA A 34 0.57 -13.36 -0.44
C ALA A 34 -0.29 -13.68 0.79
N ARG A 35 0.24 -13.44 1.99
CA ARG A 35 -0.50 -13.63 3.25
C ARG A 35 -1.74 -12.73 3.32
N SER A 36 -1.64 -11.47 2.90
CA SER A 36 -2.81 -10.58 2.87
C SER A 36 -3.89 -11.08 1.92
N ALA A 37 -3.50 -11.59 0.75
CA ALA A 37 -4.43 -12.15 -0.23
C ALA A 37 -5.12 -13.42 0.31
N GLU A 38 -4.39 -14.27 1.02
CA GLU A 38 -4.91 -15.47 1.70
C GLU A 38 -5.93 -15.08 2.77
N ILE A 39 -5.60 -14.13 3.65
CA ILE A 39 -6.50 -13.65 4.71
C ILE A 39 -7.78 -13.06 4.10
N ALA A 40 -7.65 -12.23 3.05
CA ALA A 40 -8.80 -11.63 2.39
C ALA A 40 -9.67 -12.67 1.67
N SER A 41 -9.05 -13.66 1.03
CA SER A 41 -9.78 -14.75 0.37
C SER A 41 -10.50 -15.63 1.39
N GLN A 42 -9.84 -15.96 2.51
CA GLN A 42 -10.44 -16.74 3.60
C GLN A 42 -11.63 -15.98 4.21
N ALA A 43 -11.47 -14.69 4.50
CA ALA A 43 -12.56 -13.87 5.04
C ALA A 43 -13.77 -13.79 4.09
N ALA A 44 -13.55 -13.78 2.78
CA ALA A 44 -14.63 -13.82 1.79
C ALA A 44 -15.32 -15.19 1.73
N GLN A 45 -14.56 -16.28 1.86
CA GLN A 45 -15.09 -17.64 1.95
C GLN A 45 -15.91 -17.85 3.23
N ASP A 46 -15.43 -17.37 4.37
CA ASP A 46 -16.12 -17.46 5.67
C ASP A 46 -17.46 -16.68 5.64
N GLN A 47 -17.57 -15.66 4.80
CA GLN A 47 -18.81 -14.90 4.56
C GLN A 47 -19.75 -15.58 3.55
N GLY A 48 -19.44 -16.79 3.10
CA GLY A 48 -20.28 -17.55 2.18
C GLY A 48 -20.29 -17.02 0.74
N MET A 49 -19.29 -16.20 0.36
CA MET A 49 -19.16 -15.73 -1.02
C MET A 49 -18.56 -16.81 -1.91
N THR A 50 -19.40 -17.74 -2.38
CA THR A 50 -19.02 -18.92 -3.19
C THR A 50 -18.43 -18.59 -4.58
N GLY A 51 -18.39 -17.32 -4.96
CA GLY A 51 -17.82 -16.82 -6.22
C GLY A 51 -16.80 -15.69 -6.06
N ALA A 52 -16.35 -15.40 -4.83
CA ALA A 52 -15.30 -14.39 -4.63
C ALA A 52 -14.02 -14.82 -5.35
N LEU A 53 -13.57 -14.00 -6.30
CA LEU A 53 -12.28 -14.19 -6.98
C LEU A 53 -11.18 -14.33 -5.92
N ARG A 54 -10.42 -15.43 -5.99
CA ARG A 54 -9.27 -15.64 -5.12
C ARG A 54 -8.26 -14.53 -5.37
N LEU A 55 -8.07 -13.66 -4.38
CA LEU A 55 -7.07 -12.61 -4.46
C LEU A 55 -5.68 -13.25 -4.44
N THR A 56 -4.76 -12.65 -5.19
CA THR A 56 -3.36 -13.05 -5.25
C THR A 56 -2.45 -11.87 -4.92
N ALA A 57 -1.18 -12.16 -4.61
CA ALA A 57 -0.16 -11.11 -4.44
C ALA A 57 -0.02 -10.23 -5.69
N ARG A 58 -0.22 -10.83 -6.88
CA ARG A 58 -0.14 -10.14 -8.17
C ARG A 58 -1.25 -9.09 -8.31
N ASP A 59 -2.44 -9.33 -7.78
CA ASP A 59 -3.53 -8.34 -7.82
C ASP A 59 -3.17 -7.08 -7.03
N GLY A 60 -2.54 -7.25 -5.86
CA GLY A 60 -2.04 -6.13 -5.07
C GLY A 60 -0.95 -5.34 -5.78
N GLN A 61 0.01 -6.05 -6.40
CA GLN A 61 1.08 -5.46 -7.21
C GLN A 61 0.52 -4.69 -8.43
N SER A 62 -0.40 -5.30 -9.18
CA SER A 62 -1.04 -4.68 -10.34
C SER A 62 -1.84 -3.44 -9.96
N GLN A 63 -2.60 -3.48 -8.85
CA GLN A 63 -3.31 -2.30 -8.34
C GLN A 63 -2.33 -1.16 -7.95
N LEU A 64 -1.21 -1.50 -7.32
CA LEU A 64 -0.21 -0.49 -6.95
C LEU A 64 0.47 0.13 -8.18
N LEU A 65 0.77 -0.67 -9.20
CA LEU A 65 1.31 -0.16 -10.47
C LEU A 65 0.31 0.71 -11.23
N ALA A 66 -0.98 0.36 -11.20
CA ALA A 66 -2.01 1.20 -11.80
C ALA A 66 -2.05 2.58 -11.13
N LEU A 67 -2.04 2.64 -9.80
CA LEU A 67 -1.95 3.91 -9.07
C LEU A 67 -0.67 4.69 -9.41
N ALA A 68 0.48 4.02 -9.48
CA ALA A 68 1.74 4.65 -9.86
C ALA A 68 1.67 5.25 -11.27
N SER A 69 1.13 4.48 -12.21
CA SER A 69 0.90 4.91 -13.60
C SER A 69 -0.03 6.11 -13.67
N ASP A 70 -1.15 6.08 -12.95
CA ASP A 70 -2.12 7.18 -12.93
C ASP A 70 -1.52 8.48 -12.37
N PHE A 71 -0.70 8.39 -11.32
CA PHE A 71 -0.07 9.59 -10.73
C PHE A 71 0.99 10.23 -11.64
N VAL A 72 1.59 9.43 -12.53
CA VAL A 72 2.57 9.89 -13.51
C VAL A 72 1.88 10.44 -14.77
N ASN A 73 0.85 9.75 -15.26
CA ASN A 73 0.18 10.09 -16.51
C ASN A 73 -0.84 11.23 -16.37
N TYR A 74 -1.46 11.37 -15.18
CA TYR A 74 -2.50 12.37 -14.93
C TYR A 74 -2.19 13.21 -13.68
N PRO A 75 -1.02 13.88 -13.62
CA PRO A 75 -0.56 14.50 -12.39
C PRO A 75 -1.48 15.62 -11.88
N GLU A 76 -2.18 16.31 -12.79
CA GLU A 76 -3.14 17.38 -12.49
C GLU A 76 -4.49 16.88 -11.97
N GLU A 77 -4.91 15.67 -12.34
CA GLU A 77 -6.15 15.05 -11.84
C GLU A 77 -5.97 14.48 -10.43
N TYR A 78 -4.74 14.09 -10.10
CA TYR A 78 -4.40 13.51 -8.81
C TYR A 78 -3.58 14.49 -7.96
N GLY A 79 -4.25 15.42 -7.27
CA GLY A 79 -3.60 16.23 -6.23
C GLY A 79 -3.11 15.38 -5.05
N ASP A 80 -2.16 15.91 -4.27
CA ASP A 80 -1.49 15.21 -3.14
C ASP A 80 -2.46 14.53 -2.17
N ARG A 81 -3.58 15.18 -1.87
CA ARG A 81 -4.62 14.63 -1.01
C ARG A 81 -5.26 13.39 -1.64
N ARG A 82 -5.62 13.45 -2.92
CA ARG A 82 -6.25 12.33 -3.63
C ARG A 82 -5.29 11.15 -3.74
N ARG A 83 -4.01 11.42 -4.00
CA ARG A 83 -2.96 10.40 -4.00
C ARG A 83 -2.85 9.70 -2.65
N ALA A 84 -2.80 10.48 -1.56
CA ALA A 84 -2.74 9.92 -0.21
C ALA A 84 -3.97 9.06 0.13
N GLU A 85 -5.17 9.50 -0.25
CA GLU A 85 -6.42 8.74 -0.04
C GLU A 85 -6.41 7.41 -0.80
N LEU A 86 -5.99 7.41 -2.07
CA LEU A 86 -5.91 6.20 -2.90
C LEU A 86 -4.86 5.21 -2.37
N LEU A 87 -3.69 5.72 -1.98
CA LEU A 87 -2.65 4.90 -1.35
C LEU A 87 -3.12 4.34 -0.01
N LEU A 88 -3.83 5.12 0.80
CA LEU A 88 -4.37 4.65 2.08
C LEU A 88 -5.39 3.53 1.86
N GLY A 89 -6.28 3.67 0.87
CA GLY A 89 -7.23 2.62 0.51
C GLY A 89 -6.54 1.31 0.08
N TRP A 90 -5.44 1.43 -0.68
CA TRP A 90 -4.62 0.26 -1.02
C TRP A 90 -3.98 -0.37 0.21
N VAL A 91 -3.40 0.44 1.11
CA VAL A 91 -2.79 -0.01 2.36
C VAL A 91 -3.81 -0.72 3.25
N GLU A 92 -5.00 -0.15 3.42
CA GLU A 92 -6.07 -0.75 4.24
C GLU A 92 -6.48 -2.13 3.72
N ARG A 93 -6.47 -2.32 2.41
CA ARG A 93 -6.82 -3.60 1.77
C ARG A 93 -5.70 -4.63 1.84
N TRP A 94 -4.46 -4.22 1.60
CA TRP A 94 -3.35 -5.15 1.33
C TRP A 94 -2.34 -5.28 2.47
N MET A 95 -2.38 -4.40 3.47
CA MET A 95 -1.35 -4.33 4.50
C MET A 95 -1.85 -4.81 5.85
N GLN A 96 -1.08 -5.69 6.48
CA GLN A 96 -1.33 -6.10 7.86
C GLN A 96 -0.88 -5.00 8.84
N PRO A 97 -1.46 -4.93 10.06
CA PRO A 97 -1.06 -3.94 11.06
C PRO A 97 0.45 -3.94 11.40
N GLU A 98 1.08 -5.12 11.34
CA GLU A 98 2.50 -5.31 11.62
C GLU A 98 3.39 -4.71 10.53
N ASP A 99 3.01 -4.89 9.26
CA ASP A 99 3.69 -4.36 8.08
C ASP A 99 3.62 -2.83 8.06
N TRP A 100 2.46 -2.27 8.46
CA TRP A 100 2.26 -0.82 8.56
C TRP A 100 3.30 -0.15 9.47
N ALA A 101 3.56 -0.71 10.66
CA ALA A 101 4.53 -0.13 11.58
C ALA A 101 5.95 -0.13 10.99
N ARG A 102 6.34 -1.21 10.28
CA ARG A 102 7.64 -1.34 9.63
C ARG A 102 7.81 -0.32 8.49
N LEU A 103 6.80 -0.19 7.63
CA LEU A 103 6.84 0.73 6.50
C LEU A 103 6.76 2.19 6.93
N GLN A 104 5.96 2.50 7.95
CA GLN A 104 5.91 3.84 8.54
C GLN A 104 7.28 4.26 9.09
N ALA A 105 8.04 3.33 9.70
CA ALA A 105 9.41 3.61 10.14
C ALA A 105 10.35 3.89 8.95
N ARG A 106 10.21 3.18 7.82
CA ARG A 106 10.97 3.45 6.59
C ARG A 106 10.64 4.82 5.99
N VAL A 107 9.37 5.19 5.94
CA VAL A 107 8.92 6.52 5.47
C VAL A 107 9.51 7.62 6.36
N ARG A 108 9.43 7.47 7.69
CA ARG A 108 10.05 8.41 8.64
C ARG A 108 11.55 8.56 8.40
N LYS A 109 12.27 7.45 8.21
CA LYS A 109 13.71 7.45 7.92
C LYS A 109 14.04 8.16 6.60
N ARG A 110 13.23 7.95 5.55
CA ARG A 110 13.40 8.64 4.25
C ARG A 110 13.12 10.13 4.35
N ARG A 111 12.05 10.52 5.03
CA ARG A 111 11.70 11.92 5.26
C ARG A 111 12.81 12.67 5.98
N SER A 112 13.39 12.07 7.04
CA SER A 112 14.52 12.68 7.76
C SER A 112 15.77 12.84 6.89
N HIS A 113 16.05 11.92 5.97
CA HIS A 113 17.16 12.06 5.02
C HIS A 113 16.91 13.15 3.97
N GLN A 114 15.67 13.31 3.52
CA GLN A 114 15.31 14.31 2.50
C GLN A 114 15.34 15.75 3.03
N MET A 115 15.22 15.95 4.35
CA MET A 115 15.33 17.26 5.01
C MET A 115 16.78 17.71 5.26
N LEU A 116 17.78 16.86 5.01
CA LEU A 116 19.20 17.15 5.26
C LEU A 116 19.96 17.66 4.02
N PHE A 117 19.26 17.91 2.92
CA PHE A 117 19.77 18.48 1.67
C PHE A 117 18.89 19.67 1.26
#